data_AF-A0A1H8A4R6-F1
#
_entry.id   AF-A0A1H8A4R6-F1
#
_cell.length_a   1.000
_cell.length_b   1.000
_cell.length_c   1.000
_cell.angle_alpha   90.00
_cell.angle_beta   90.00
_cell.angle_gamma   90.00
#
_symmetry.space_group_name_H-M   'P 1'
#
loop_
_entity.id
_entity.type
_entity.pdbx_description
1 polymer ?
#
loop_
_entity_poly.entity_id
_entity_poly.type
_entity_poly.pdbx_seq_one_letter_code
_entity_poly.pdbx_strand_id
1 'polypeptide(L)'
;MANDYDESYYARKPYYVSVQAGSILEDPGATAYELAITANEEELNRLQELMEEYATNDERQVFHFASTPFSSASDRQINAGIDGLLVDIYRLLSELGTSETKEHIATMGLFPEGRLE
;
A
#
# COMPACT_ATOMS: atom_id res chain seq x y z
N MET A 1 14.97 -32.80 14.41
CA MET A 1 15.12 -31.59 13.60
C MET A 1 14.68 -30.42 14.45
N ALA A 2 15.62 -29.59 14.89
CA ALA A 2 15.26 -28.29 15.46
C ALA A 2 14.52 -27.53 14.35
N ASN A 3 13.34 -27.02 14.68
CA ASN A 3 12.52 -26.25 13.76
C ASN A 3 13.16 -24.87 13.67
N ASP A 4 14.21 -24.78 12.85
CA ASP A 4 14.95 -23.57 12.47
C ASP A 4 14.08 -22.69 11.56
N TYR A 5 12.83 -22.45 11.97
CA TYR A 5 12.06 -21.33 11.44
C TYR A 5 12.76 -20.10 12.00
N ASP A 6 13.71 -19.64 11.21
CA ASP A 6 14.59 -18.51 11.43
C ASP A 6 13.80 -17.41 12.13
N GLU A 7 14.19 -17.05 13.36
CA GLU A 7 13.54 -16.00 14.17
C GLU A 7 13.43 -14.67 13.39
N SER A 8 14.20 -14.54 12.30
CA SER A 8 14.17 -13.42 11.37
C SER A 8 12.86 -13.28 10.57
N TYR A 9 12.07 -14.35 10.40
CA TYR A 9 10.77 -14.29 9.72
C TYR A 9 9.77 -13.39 10.47
N TYR A 10 9.84 -13.43 11.81
CA TYR A 10 9.04 -12.57 12.69
C TYR A 10 9.77 -11.29 13.09
N ALA A 11 11.06 -11.13 12.74
CA ALA A 11 11.81 -9.93 13.06
C ALA A 11 11.36 -8.77 12.18
N ARG A 12 10.91 -7.69 12.82
CA ARG A 12 10.55 -6.47 12.10
C ARG A 12 11.79 -5.70 11.68
N LYS A 13 11.82 -5.30 10.41
CA LYS A 13 12.90 -4.52 9.81
C LYS A 13 12.35 -3.19 9.28
N PRO A 14 13.17 -2.14 9.22
CA PRO A 14 12.77 -0.89 8.58
C PRO A 14 12.71 -1.08 7.06
N TYR A 15 11.60 -0.68 6.47
CA TYR A 15 11.39 -0.64 5.03
C TYR A 15 10.95 0.76 4.60
N TYR A 16 11.26 1.11 3.38
CA TYR A 16 11.04 2.41 2.77
C TYR A 16 10.15 2.23 1.56
N VAL A 17 8.95 2.83 1.60
CA VAL A 17 7.91 2.63 0.60
C VAL A 17 7.74 3.90 -0.22
N SER A 18 7.64 3.71 -1.54
CA SER A 18 7.23 4.73 -2.49
C SER A 18 5.89 4.28 -3.08
N VAL A 19 4.80 4.93 -2.64
CA VAL A 19 3.46 4.59 -3.13
C VAL A 19 3.30 5.09 -4.56
N GLN A 20 3.85 6.26 -4.90
CA GLN A 20 3.85 6.75 -6.29
C GLN A 20 4.58 5.82 -7.24
N ALA A 21 5.73 5.28 -6.84
CA ALA A 21 6.52 4.38 -7.67
C ALA A 21 6.11 2.91 -7.52
N GLY A 22 5.18 2.57 -6.63
CA GLY A 22 4.79 1.20 -6.35
C GLY A 22 5.92 0.31 -5.82
N SER A 23 6.92 0.89 -5.14
CA SER A 23 8.19 0.22 -4.81
C SER A 23 8.44 0.18 -3.31
N ILE A 24 8.95 -0.95 -2.81
CA ILE A 24 9.37 -1.15 -1.42
C ILE A 24 10.87 -1.42 -1.39
N LEU A 25 11.60 -0.69 -0.56
CA LEU A 25 13.06 -0.65 -0.51
C LEU A 25 13.52 -0.95 0.92
N GLU A 26 14.64 -1.66 1.05
CA GLU A 26 15.28 -1.91 2.35
C GLU A 26 16.34 -0.85 2.68
N ASP A 27 16.70 -0.02 1.69
CA ASP A 27 17.80 0.93 1.80
C ASP A 27 17.33 2.31 2.29
N PRO A 28 17.85 2.80 3.44
CA PRO A 28 17.52 4.12 4.00
C PRO A 28 18.06 5.30 3.19
N GLY A 29 19.01 5.05 2.28
CA GLY A 29 19.59 6.05 1.40
C GLY A 29 18.87 6.20 0.06
N ALA A 30 17.80 5.44 -0.17
CA ALA A 30 17.04 5.52 -1.40
C ALA A 30 16.35 6.89 -1.52
N THR A 31 16.77 7.71 -2.47
CA THR A 31 16.19 9.06 -2.66
C THR A 31 14.73 9.05 -3.16
N ALA A 32 14.16 7.88 -3.43
CA ALA A 32 12.86 7.71 -4.05
C ALA A 32 11.74 7.26 -3.08
N TYR A 33 12.04 7.02 -1.80
CA TYR A 33 10.99 6.69 -0.83
C TYR A 33 10.28 7.95 -0.32
N GLU A 34 9.01 7.78 0.03
CA GLU A 34 8.17 8.84 0.60
C GLU A 34 7.79 8.49 2.05
N LEU A 35 7.66 7.20 2.36
CA LEU A 35 7.17 6.71 3.65
C LEU A 35 8.13 5.69 4.23
N ALA A 36 8.32 5.75 5.55
CA ALA A 36 9.12 4.79 6.31
C ALA A 36 8.20 3.93 7.18
N ILE A 37 8.37 2.61 7.09
CA ILE A 37 7.59 1.62 7.84
C ILE A 37 8.52 0.62 8.53
N THR A 38 7.97 -0.11 9.50
CA THR A 38 8.65 -1.23 10.14
C THR A 38 7.73 -2.44 10.12
N ALA A 39 8.11 -3.44 9.34
CA ALA A 39 7.27 -4.60 9.03
C ALA A 39 8.08 -5.90 9.20
N ASN A 40 7.40 -6.99 9.51
CA ASN A 40 7.97 -8.34 9.36
C ASN A 40 7.70 -8.88 7.93
N GLU A 41 8.14 -10.10 7.63
CA GLU A 41 7.93 -10.69 6.30
C GLU A 41 6.45 -10.86 5.95
N GLU A 42 5.59 -11.21 6.91
CA GLU A 42 4.15 -11.36 6.68
C GLU A 42 3.47 -10.03 6.34
N GLU A 43 3.76 -8.98 7.11
CA GLU A 43 3.25 -7.62 6.93
C GLU A 43 3.75 -7.03 5.60
N LEU A 44 5.02 -7.29 5.25
CA LEU A 44 5.61 -6.89 3.97
C LEU A 44 4.94 -7.61 2.80
N ASN A 45 4.72 -8.92 2.91
CA ASN A 45 4.06 -9.72 1.87
C ASN A 45 2.64 -9.19 1.62
N ARG A 46 1.88 -8.95 2.69
CA ARG A 46 0.54 -8.37 2.60
C ARG A 46 0.52 -6.99 1.94
N LEU A 47 1.50 -6.14 2.24
CA LEU A 47 1.63 -4.84 1.59
C LEU A 47 1.91 -5.01 0.09
N GLN A 48 2.80 -5.94 -0.26
CA GLN A 48 3.13 -6.26 -1.64
C GLN A 48 1.90 -6.75 -2.43
N GLU A 49 1.14 -7.69 -1.86
CA GLU A 49 -0.09 -8.22 -2.47
C GLU A 49 -1.10 -7.11 -2.75
N LEU A 50 -1.32 -6.20 -1.79
CA LEU A 50 -2.21 -5.05 -1.97
C LEU A 50 -1.75 -4.11 -3.09
N MET A 51 -0.43 -3.85 -3.17
CA MET A 51 0.15 -2.99 -4.21
C MET A 51 0.08 -3.63 -5.60
N GLU A 52 0.32 -4.94 -5.70
CA GLU A 52 0.17 -5.70 -6.95
C GLU A 52 -1.29 -5.75 -7.42
N GLU A 53 -2.23 -5.95 -6.48
CA GLU A 53 -3.66 -5.91 -6.78
C GLU A 53 -4.10 -4.52 -7.25
N TYR A 54 -3.60 -3.46 -6.62
CA TYR A 54 -3.83 -2.08 -7.07
C TYR A 54 -3.30 -1.85 -8.49
N ALA A 55 -2.05 -2.21 -8.77
CA ALA A 55 -1.44 -2.06 -10.09
C ALA A 55 -2.23 -2.83 -11.17
N THR A 56 -2.62 -4.06 -10.88
CA THR A 56 -3.44 -4.87 -11.79
C THR A 56 -4.80 -4.24 -12.05
N ASN A 57 -5.46 -3.68 -11.03
CA ASN A 57 -6.76 -3.02 -11.20
C ASN A 57 -6.64 -1.70 -11.97
N ASP A 58 -5.57 -0.93 -11.77
CA ASP A 58 -5.26 0.29 -12.52
C ASP A 58 -5.06 -0.02 -14.02
N GLU A 59 -4.22 -1.01 -14.34
CA GLU A 59 -4.00 -1.45 -15.72
C GLU A 59 -5.30 -1.89 -16.40
N ARG A 60 -6.15 -2.62 -15.67
CA ARG A 60 -7.47 -3.03 -16.16
C ARG A 60 -8.38 -1.83 -16.41
N GLN A 61 -8.37 -0.83 -15.53
CA GLN A 61 -9.14 0.40 -15.73
C GLN A 61 -8.72 1.12 -17.02
N VAL A 62 -7.42 1.28 -17.24
CA VAL A 62 -6.88 1.90 -18.46
C VAL A 62 -7.31 1.13 -19.71
N PHE A 63 -7.24 -0.20 -19.69
CA PHE A 63 -7.65 -1.04 -20.81
C PHE A 63 -9.18 -1.00 -21.07
N HIS A 64 -9.98 -0.94 -20.01
CA HIS A 64 -11.43 -0.79 -20.10
C HIS A 64 -11.82 0.57 -20.71
N PHE A 65 -11.13 1.65 -20.33
CA PHE A 65 -11.39 2.99 -20.86
C PHE A 65 -10.99 3.11 -22.35
N ALA A 66 -9.87 2.48 -22.74
CA ALA A 66 -9.42 2.45 -24.14
C ALA A 66 -10.35 1.63 -25.05
N SER A 67 -11.01 0.60 -24.51
CA SER A 67 -11.86 -0.32 -25.29
C SER A 67 -13.33 0.09 -25.33
N THR A 68 -13.85 0.83 -24.34
CA THR A 68 -15.29 1.11 -24.24
C THR A 68 -15.59 2.54 -23.74
N PRO A 69 -15.62 3.57 -24.62
CA PRO A 69 -15.73 4.98 -24.22
C PRO A 69 -17.09 5.42 -23.61
N PHE A 70 -18.05 4.53 -23.35
CA PHE A 70 -19.43 4.89 -23.00
C PHE A 70 -20.10 4.06 -21.88
N SER A 71 -19.36 3.43 -20.96
CA SER A 71 -19.96 2.70 -19.83
C SER A 71 -19.71 3.37 -18.47
N SER A 72 -20.55 4.34 -18.11
CA SER A 72 -20.47 5.05 -16.82
C SER A 72 -20.84 4.20 -15.58
N ALA A 73 -21.42 3.01 -15.78
CA ALA A 73 -21.81 2.12 -14.69
C ALA A 73 -20.65 1.23 -14.20
N SER A 74 -19.79 0.79 -15.13
CA SER A 74 -18.58 0.02 -14.81
C SER A 74 -17.53 0.90 -14.13
N ASP A 75 -17.41 2.15 -14.55
CA ASP A 75 -16.44 3.11 -14.04
C ASP A 75 -16.56 3.32 -12.52
N ARG A 76 -17.77 3.55 -12.00
CA ARG A 76 -17.97 3.75 -10.55
C ARG A 76 -17.65 2.51 -9.72
N GLN A 77 -17.92 1.32 -10.24
CA GLN A 77 -17.62 0.07 -9.52
C GLN A 77 -16.12 -0.23 -9.52
N ILE A 78 -15.44 0.04 -10.63
CA ILE A 78 -13.98 -0.15 -10.75
C ILE A 78 -13.26 0.89 -9.88
N ASN A 79 -13.64 2.17 -9.96
CA ASN A 79 -13.06 3.23 -9.12
C ASN A 79 -13.28 2.91 -7.63
N ALA A 80 -14.48 2.53 -7.20
CA ALA A 80 -14.73 2.16 -5.80
C ALA A 80 -13.86 1.00 -5.30
N GLY A 81 -13.49 0.06 -6.18
CA GLY A 81 -12.55 -1.01 -5.86
C GLY A 81 -11.12 -0.48 -5.69
N ILE A 82 -10.66 0.37 -6.61
CA ILE A 82 -9.32 0.98 -6.57
C ILE A 82 -9.17 1.94 -5.38
N ASP A 83 -10.17 2.77 -5.10
CA ASP A 83 -10.24 3.63 -3.92
C ASP A 83 -10.14 2.80 -2.63
N GLY A 84 -10.83 1.65 -2.58
CA GLY A 84 -10.77 0.72 -1.44
C GLY A 84 -9.37 0.14 -1.21
N LEU A 85 -8.68 -0.24 -2.28
CA LEU A 85 -7.31 -0.77 -2.21
C LEU A 85 -6.31 0.28 -1.75
N LEU A 86 -6.37 1.49 -2.30
CA LEU A 86 -5.54 2.60 -1.84
C LEU A 86 -5.74 2.87 -0.34
N VAL A 87 -7.00 2.90 0.11
CA VAL A 87 -7.30 3.09 1.53
C VAL A 87 -6.72 1.97 2.39
N ASP A 88 -6.77 0.71 1.96
CA ASP A 88 -6.20 -0.41 2.74
C ASP A 88 -4.66 -0.37 2.75
N ILE A 89 -4.01 -0.03 1.61
CA ILE A 89 -2.57 0.22 1.52
C ILE A 89 -2.15 1.32 2.49
N TYR A 90 -2.78 2.50 2.42
CA TYR A 90 -2.45 3.61 3.31
C TYR A 90 -2.80 3.32 4.76
N ARG A 91 -3.84 2.54 5.05
CA ARG A 91 -4.14 2.09 6.42
C ARG A 91 -3.01 1.21 6.94
N LEU A 92 -2.59 0.20 6.18
CA LEU A 92 -1.51 -0.69 6.57
C LEU A 92 -0.18 0.07 6.73
N LEU A 93 0.13 0.99 5.80
CA LEU A 93 1.29 1.88 5.91
C LEU A 93 1.23 2.77 7.13
N SER A 94 0.04 3.25 7.53
CA SER A 94 -0.11 4.01 8.77
C SER A 94 0.08 3.13 10.00
N GLU A 95 -0.40 1.87 9.99
CA GLU A 95 -0.26 0.94 11.12
C GLU A 95 1.20 0.51 11.34
N LEU A 96 1.92 0.22 10.25
CA LEU A 96 3.33 -0.19 10.24
C LEU A 96 4.30 1.01 10.23
N GLY A 97 3.80 2.19 9.89
CA GLY A 97 4.55 3.42 9.70
C GLY A 97 4.98 4.08 10.99
N THR A 98 6.03 4.89 10.87
CA THR A 98 6.45 5.80 11.93
C THR A 98 5.42 6.91 12.15
N SER A 99 5.55 7.67 13.24
CA SER A 99 4.70 8.84 13.48
C SER A 99 4.71 9.84 12.33
N GLU A 100 5.85 9.97 11.63
CA GLU A 100 5.99 10.83 10.45
C GLU A 100 5.12 10.34 9.28
N THR A 101 5.16 9.04 9.00
CA THR A 101 4.29 8.39 8.00
C THR A 101 2.81 8.58 8.33
N LYS A 102 2.43 8.41 9.61
CA LYS A 102 1.04 8.62 10.06
C LYS A 102 0.59 10.06 9.88
N GLU A 103 1.44 11.03 10.25
CA GLU A 103 1.15 12.45 10.09
C GLU A 103 1.01 12.82 8.61
N HIS A 104 1.92 12.32 7.77
CA HIS A 104 1.86 12.52 6.32
C HIS A 104 0.54 11.98 5.72
N ILE A 105 0.16 10.75 6.06
CA ILE A 105 -1.10 10.15 5.59
C ILE A 105 -2.31 10.89 6.17
N ALA A 106 -2.24 11.36 7.41
CA ALA A 106 -3.29 12.18 8.02
C ALA A 106 -3.46 13.52 7.27
N THR A 107 -2.36 14.14 6.82
CA THR A 107 -2.44 15.38 6.03
C THR A 107 -3.01 15.17 4.63
N MET A 108 -2.98 13.95 4.10
CA MET A 108 -3.61 13.64 2.81
C MET A 108 -5.15 13.63 2.89
N GLY A 109 -5.74 13.55 4.09
CA GLY A 109 -7.20 13.54 4.26
C GLY A 109 -7.88 12.27 3.71
N LEU A 110 -7.13 11.19 3.53
CA LEU A 110 -7.61 9.90 3.00
C LEU A 110 -8.63 9.22 3.92
N PHE A 111 -8.58 9.52 5.21
CA PHE A 111 -9.54 9.03 6.19
C PHE A 111 -10.56 10.13 6.51
N PRO A 112 -11.87 9.88 6.32
CA PRO A 112 -12.89 10.81 6.80
C PRO A 112 -12.73 10.97 8.31
N GLU A 113 -12.59 12.22 8.75
CA GLU A 113 -12.30 12.61 10.13
C GLU A 113 -13.18 11.83 11.13
N GLY A 114 -12.53 11.09 12.05
CA GLY A 114 -13.21 10.45 13.19
C GLY A 114 -13.19 8.93 13.28
N ARG A 115 -12.17 8.21 12.78
CA ARG A 115 -12.05 6.75 13.01
C ARG A 115 -10.67 6.25 13.44
N LEU A 116 -9.87 7.12 14.04
CA LEU A 116 -8.72 6.69 14.85
C LEU A 116 -9.13 6.87 16.32
N GLU A 117 -9.89 5.92 16.83
CA GLU A 117 -10.10 5.72 18.28
C GLU A 117 -9.31 4.49 18.75
#